data_AF-A0AAV5T611-F1
#
_entry.id   AF-A0AAV5T611-F1
#
_cell.length_a   1.000
_cell.length_b   1.000
_cell.length_c   1.000
_cell.angle_alpha   90.00
_cell.angle_beta   90.00
_cell.angle_gamma   90.00
#
_symmetry.space_group_name_H-M   'P 1'
#
loop_
_entity.id
_entity.type
_entity.pdbx_description
1 polymer ?
#
loop_
_entity_poly.entity_id
_entity_poly.type
_entity_poly.pdbx_seq_one_letter_code
_entity_poly.pdbx_strand_id
1 'polypeptide(L)'
;MTDPPVKRSKSPLTITMLPDFSQIERDGQISPVHRSYGLAWRLQVSPLSRHPAHYGAVLHCDSEGSELWRADAKITLSTKQRSCMYDPSKSPSGQVSK
;
A
#
# COMPACT_ATOMS: atom_id res chain seq x y z
N MET A 1 26.97 8.24 -32.22
CA MET A 1 26.41 6.90 -31.92
C MET A 1 25.31 7.11 -30.91
N THR A 2 24.07 6.84 -31.30
CA THR A 2 22.90 7.00 -30.43
C THR A 2 22.67 5.64 -29.77
N ASP A 3 22.76 5.57 -28.44
CA ASP A 3 22.49 4.32 -27.72
C ASP A 3 21.12 3.76 -28.14
N PRO A 4 21.01 2.44 -28.34
CA PRO A 4 19.74 1.84 -28.71
C PRO A 4 18.71 2.12 -27.60
N PRO A 5 17.44 2.40 -27.95
CA PRO A 5 16.43 2.72 -26.97
C PRO A 5 16.29 1.53 -26.02
N VAL A 6 16.66 1.76 -24.76
CA VAL A 6 16.50 0.80 -23.67
C VAL A 6 15.05 0.33 -23.72
N LYS A 7 14.85 -0.96 -24.06
CA LYS A 7 13.53 -1.61 -24.00
C LYS A 7 13.10 -1.60 -22.53
N ARG A 8 12.44 -0.52 -22.10
CA ARG A 8 11.88 -0.43 -20.76
C ARG A 8 10.83 -1.54 -20.66
N SER A 9 11.06 -2.47 -19.74
CA SER A 9 10.09 -3.50 -19.40
C SER A 9 8.74 -2.85 -19.16
N LYS A 10 7.73 -3.25 -19.94
CA LYS A 10 6.33 -2.78 -19.81
C LYS A 10 5.57 -3.59 -18.76
N SER A 11 6.26 -4.26 -17.84
CA SER A 11 5.60 -5.04 -16.78
C SER A 11 4.81 -4.10 -15.87
N PRO A 12 3.55 -4.42 -15.55
CA PRO A 12 2.75 -3.64 -14.61
C PRO A 12 3.50 -3.43 -13.28
N LEU A 13 3.47 -2.21 -12.75
CA LEU A 13 4.04 -1.93 -11.44
C LEU A 13 3.17 -2.58 -10.36
N THR A 14 3.77 -3.45 -9.55
CA THR A 14 3.10 -4.04 -8.38
C THR A 14 3.69 -3.44 -7.12
N ILE A 15 2.85 -2.75 -6.34
CA ILE A 15 3.21 -2.24 -5.01
C ILE A 15 2.55 -3.13 -3.98
N THR A 16 3.33 -3.71 -3.07
CA THR A 16 2.82 -4.51 -1.95
C THR A 16 3.16 -3.80 -0.66
N MET A 17 2.17 -3.59 0.20
CA MET A 17 2.34 -2.99 1.51
C MET A 17 1.69 -3.91 2.55
N LEU A 18 2.45 -4.25 3.59
CA LEU A 18 1.90 -4.94 4.75
C LEU A 18 1.33 -3.87 5.69
N PRO A 19 0.03 -3.91 6.01
CA PRO A 19 -0.57 -2.92 6.87
C PRO A 19 -0.08 -3.07 8.31
N ASP A 20 0.38 -1.98 8.89
CA ASP A 20 0.47 -1.80 10.35
C ASP A 20 -0.75 -1.01 10.80
N PHE A 21 -1.77 -1.70 11.30
CA PHE A 21 -3.03 -1.06 11.70
C PHE A 21 -2.84 0.00 12.79
N SER A 22 -1.89 -0.20 13.70
CA SER A 22 -1.60 0.79 14.75
C SER A 22 -1.02 2.08 14.19
N GLN A 23 -0.20 1.96 13.13
CA GLN A 23 0.31 3.11 12.39
C GLN A 23 -0.80 3.77 11.55
N ILE A 24 -1.60 2.96 10.86
CA ILE A 24 -2.66 3.44 9.97
C ILE A 24 -3.70 4.25 10.76
N GLU A 25 -4.11 3.79 11.93
CA GLU A 25 -5.11 4.48 12.76
C GLU A 25 -4.64 5.84 13.28
N ARG A 26 -3.33 6.02 13.50
CA ARG A 26 -2.77 7.30 13.94
C ARG A 26 -2.63 8.31 12.80
N ASP A 27 -1.88 7.92 11.76
CA ASP A 27 -1.39 8.88 10.75
C ASP A 27 -1.57 8.38 9.30
N GLY A 28 -2.14 7.19 9.12
CA GLY A 28 -2.04 6.46 7.86
C GLY A 28 -0.65 5.83 7.65
N GLN A 29 -0.53 5.03 6.60
CA GLN A 29 0.71 4.38 6.21
C GLN A 29 0.97 4.64 4.73
N ILE A 30 2.22 5.02 4.40
CA ILE A 30 2.65 5.32 3.04
C ILE A 30 3.75 4.32 2.66
N SER A 31 3.67 3.77 1.45
CA SER A 31 4.70 2.88 0.90
C SER A 31 5.97 3.64 0.55
N PRO A 32 7.12 2.94 0.40
CA PRO A 32 8.28 3.49 -0.29
C PRO A 32 7.94 3.99 -1.71
N VAL A 33 8.83 4.79 -2.29
CA VAL A 33 8.71 5.24 -3.68
C VAL A 33 8.97 4.07 -4.63
N HIS A 34 8.05 3.86 -5.56
CA HIS A 34 8.21 2.92 -6.66
C HIS A 34 8.26 3.68 -7.98
N ARG A 35 9.31 3.45 -8.78
CA ARG A 35 9.49 4.13 -10.07
C ARG A 35 8.99 3.25 -11.21
N SER A 36 8.10 3.81 -12.03
CA SER A 36 7.64 3.17 -13.27
C SER A 36 7.33 4.24 -14.31
N TYR A 37 7.69 3.99 -15.57
CA TYR A 37 7.61 4.96 -16.67
C TYR A 37 8.33 6.31 -16.40
N GLY A 38 9.31 6.32 -15.49
CA GLY A 38 10.00 7.55 -15.08
C GLY A 38 9.24 8.39 -14.05
N LEU A 39 8.07 7.93 -13.59
CA LEU A 39 7.24 8.59 -12.59
C LEU A 39 7.42 7.91 -11.22
N ALA A 40 7.30 8.69 -10.15
CA ALA A 40 7.35 8.20 -8.78
C ALA A 40 5.93 7.90 -8.29
N TRP A 41 5.71 6.68 -7.81
CA TRP A 41 4.43 6.21 -7.30
C TRP A 41 4.53 5.83 -5.82
N ARG A 42 3.52 6.20 -5.03
CA ARG A 42 3.39 5.81 -3.62
C ARG A 42 1.97 5.38 -3.31
N LEU A 43 1.80 4.30 -2.57
CA LEU A 43 0.50 3.87 -2.05
C LEU A 43 0.34 4.41 -0.63
N GLN A 44 -0.76 5.11 -0.36
CA GLN A 44 -1.16 5.51 0.98
C GLN A 44 -2.41 4.74 1.40
N VAL A 45 -2.41 4.20 2.62
CA VAL A 45 -3.59 3.62 3.26
C VAL A 45 -3.91 4.42 4.52
N SER A 46 -5.17 4.80 4.70
CA SER A 46 -5.61 5.60 5.85
C SER A 46 -7.05 5.25 6.26
N PRO A 47 -7.47 5.58 7.49
CA PRO A 47 -8.84 5.36 7.93
C PRO A 47 -9.79 6.23 7.10
N LEU A 48 -10.97 5.69 6.78
CA LEU A 48 -12.03 6.52 6.21
C LEU A 48 -12.70 7.28 7.35
N SER A 49 -12.64 8.61 7.32
CA SER A 49 -13.11 9.50 8.39
C SER A 49 -14.57 9.29 8.82
N ARG A 50 -15.40 8.71 7.96
CA ARG A 50 -16.82 8.42 8.23
C ARG A 50 -17.09 7.00 8.73
N HIS A 51 -16.09 6.11 8.67
CA HIS A 51 -16.27 4.68 8.93
C HIS A 51 -15.00 4.10 9.60
N PRO A 52 -14.95 4.03 10.94
CA PRO A 52 -13.73 3.64 11.66
C PRO A 52 -13.26 2.21 11.39
N ALA A 53 -14.12 1.34 10.84
CA ALA A 53 -13.76 -0.01 10.43
C ALA A 53 -13.33 -0.14 8.95
N HIS A 54 -13.29 0.96 8.20
CA HIS A 54 -12.98 0.96 6.78
C HIS A 54 -11.73 1.79 6.49
N TYR A 55 -10.94 1.31 5.54
CA TYR A 55 -9.70 1.93 5.11
C TYR A 55 -9.79 2.37 3.66
N GLY A 56 -9.28 3.56 3.37
CA GLY A 56 -9.11 4.09 2.03
C GLY A 56 -7.70 3.84 1.54
N ALA A 57 -7.55 3.53 0.26
CA ALA A 57 -6.28 3.42 -0.42
C ALA A 57 -6.18 4.48 -1.52
N VAL A 58 -5.13 5.30 -1.49
CA VAL A 58 -4.86 6.36 -2.47
C VAL A 58 -3.50 6.08 -3.11
N LEU A 59 -3.46 6.14 -4.44
CA LEU A 59 -2.21 6.02 -5.19
C LEU A 59 -1.77 7.42 -5.63
N HIS A 60 -0.64 7.87 -5.09
CA HIS A 60 0.00 9.12 -5.45
C HIS A 60 0.95 8.92 -6.62
N CYS A 61 0.99 9.89 -7.52
CA CYS A 61 1.93 9.96 -8.62
C CYS A 61 2.60 11.34 -8.61
N ASP A 62 3.89 11.36 -8.29
CA ASP A 62 4.69 12.57 -8.25
C ASP A 62 5.67 12.58 -9.44
N SER A 63 5.83 13.74 -10.07
CA SER A 63 6.99 14.02 -10.92
C SER A 63 7.95 14.91 -10.16
N GLU A 64 9.23 14.56 -10.21
CA GLU A 64 10.30 15.50 -9.85
C GLU A 64 10.49 16.47 -11.02
N GLY A 65 9.53 17.35 -11.28
CA GLY A 65 9.62 18.32 -12.39
C GLY A 65 8.31 19.02 -12.76
N SER A 66 8.42 20.31 -13.07
CA SER A 66 7.36 21.19 -13.59
C SER A 66 7.22 21.04 -15.11
N GLU A 67 6.57 19.97 -15.56
CA GLU A 67 6.02 19.91 -16.91
C GLU A 67 4.54 19.47 -16.82
N LEU A 68 3.70 19.94 -17.74
CA LEU A 68 2.30 19.52 -17.84
C LEU A 68 2.26 18.07 -18.33
N TRP A 69 2.26 17.11 -17.42
CA TRP A 69 2.09 15.69 -17.75
C TRP A 69 0.76 15.16 -17.20
N ARG A 70 0.27 14.10 -17.85
CA ARG A 70 -0.85 13.29 -17.39
C ARG A 70 -0.41 11.84 -17.44
N ALA A 71 -0.63 11.11 -16.35
CA ALA A 71 -0.49 9.67 -16.34
C ALA A 71 -1.86 9.02 -16.14
N ASP A 72 -2.21 8.12 -17.05
CA ASP A 72 -3.37 7.26 -16.90
C ASP A 72 -2.93 5.92 -16.32
N ALA A 73 -3.53 5.51 -15.21
CA ALA A 73 -3.21 4.25 -14.54
C ALA A 73 -4.46 3.42 -14.31
N LYS A 74 -4.38 2.12 -14.61
CA LYS A 74 -5.37 1.13 -14.19
C LYS A 74 -4.87 0.47 -12.91
N ILE A 75 -5.64 0.63 -11.83
CA ILE A 75 -5.27 0.15 -10.50
C ILE A 75 -6.13 -1.06 -10.15
N THR A 76 -5.48 -2.16 -9.77
CA THR A 76 -6.15 -3.33 -9.19
C THR A 76 -5.70 -3.44 -7.73
N LEU A 77 -6.64 -3.28 -6.80
CA LEU A 77 -6.39 -3.49 -5.38
C LEU A 77 -6.79 -4.93 -5.02
N SER A 78 -5.90 -5.62 -4.30
CA SER A 78 -6.19 -6.95 -3.78
C SER A 78 -5.75 -7.05 -2.33
N THR A 79 -6.63 -7.55 -1.47
CA THR A 79 -6.32 -7.83 -0.06
C THR A 79 -6.11 -9.32 0.10
N LYS A 80 -4.96 -9.72 0.65
CA LYS A 80 -4.76 -11.10 1.09
C LYS A 80 -5.08 -11.20 2.57
N GLN A 81 -6.24 -11.75 2.90
CA GLN A 81 -6.54 -12.09 4.28
C GLN A 81 -5.67 -13.28 4.67
N ARG A 82 -4.78 -13.11 5.64
CA ARG A 82 -4.21 -14.26 6.33
C ARG A 82 -5.29 -14.75 7.29
N SER A 83 -5.77 -15.97 7.09
CA SER A 83 -6.56 -16.66 8.10
C SER A 83 -5.61 -16.93 9.28
N CYS A 84 -5.65 -16.06 10.29
CA CYS A 84 -5.15 -16.41 11.60
C CYS A 84 -6.19 -17.39 12.17
N MET A 85 -5.98 -18.69 12.00
CA MET A 85 -6.79 -19.64 12.76
C MET A 85 -6.54 -19.34 14.24
N TYR A 86 -7.59 -18.87 14.91
CA TYR A 86 -7.63 -18.82 16.36
C TYR A 86 -7.34 -20.23 16.87
N ASP A 87 -6.22 -20.41 17.56
CA ASP A 87 -5.91 -21.65 18.26
C ASP A 87 -6.51 -21.54 19.66
N PRO A 88 -7.64 -22.23 19.95
CA PRO A 88 -8.30 -22.15 21.25
C PRO A 88 -7.41 -22.65 22.40
N SER A 89 -6.35 -23.41 22.08
CA SER A 89 -5.43 -23.98 23.07
C SER A 89 -4.50 -22.95 23.73
N LYS A 90 -4.46 -21.71 23.22
CA LYS A 90 -3.65 -20.61 23.78
C LYS A 90 -4.47 -19.55 24.55
N SER A 91 -5.57 -19.95 25.17
CA SER A 91 -6.24 -19.07 26.14
C SER A 91 -5.40 -18.98 27.42
N PRO A 92 -5.02 -17.79 27.92
CA PRO A 92 -4.37 -17.68 29.21
C PRO A 92 -5.37 -18.08 30.29
N SER A 93 -5.09 -19.18 30.99
CA SER A 93 -5.80 -19.61 32.18
C SER A 93 -5.59 -18.57 33.28
N GLY A 94 -6.46 -17.57 33.32
CA GLY A 94 -6.60 -16.66 34.44
C GLY A 94 -7.05 -17.45 35.67
N GLN A 95 -6.12 -17.71 36.58
CA GLN A 95 -6.48 -18.09 37.94
C GLN A 95 -7.11 -16.86 38.62
N VAL A 96 -8.42 -16.91 38.81
CA VAL A 96 -9.10 -16.10 39.81
C VAL A 96 -8.92 -16.84 41.15
N SER A 97 -8.01 -16.36 42.00
CA SER A 97 -8.01 -16.72 43.41
C SER A 97 -8.88 -15.72 44.18
N LYS A 98 -9.78 -16.29 44.98
CA LYS A 98 -10.69 -15.60 45.91
C LYS A 98 -9.94 -14.90 47.05
#